data_AF-A0AA86MYJ7-F1
#
_entry.id   AF-A0AA86MYJ7-F1
#
_cell.length_a   1.000
_cell.length_b   1.000
_cell.length_c   1.000
_cell.angle_alpha   90.00
_cell.angle_beta   90.00
_cell.angle_gamma   90.00
#
_symmetry.space_group_name_H-M   'P 1'
#
loop_
_entity.id
_entity.type
_entity.pdbx_description
1 polymer ?
#
loop_
_entity_poly.entity_id
_entity_poly.type
_entity_poly.pdbx_seq_one_letter_code
_entity_poly.pdbx_strand_id
1 'polypeptide(L)'
;MATVNWRDHIVCDPQVLGGKPVLKGTRLAVEFVLDLLAAGWDRAEIRENYPNLTEERVRAVLAYAAETFREERFYLLPPAGRPA
;
A
#
# COMPACT_ATOMS: atom_id res chain seq x y z
N MET A 1 12.91 11.42 11.61
CA MET A 1 11.46 11.64 11.37
C MET A 1 10.72 10.47 12.00
N ALA A 2 9.76 10.71 12.89
CA ALA A 2 8.92 9.64 13.42
C ALA A 2 8.01 9.15 12.30
N THR A 3 8.25 7.93 11.81
CA THR A 3 7.41 7.28 10.82
C THR A 3 6.18 6.70 11.51
N VAL A 4 4.99 6.90 10.95
CA VAL A 4 3.75 6.22 11.38
C VAL A 4 4.02 4.72 11.46
N ASN A 5 3.65 4.09 12.56
CA ASN A 5 3.66 2.63 12.66
C ASN A 5 2.47 2.07 11.88
N TRP A 6 2.73 1.55 10.69
CA TRP A 6 1.67 1.07 9.80
C TRP A 6 0.92 -0.14 10.38
N ARG A 7 1.54 -0.91 11.28
CA ARG A 7 0.97 -2.13 11.89
C ARG A 7 -0.26 -1.85 12.75
N ASP A 8 -0.42 -0.61 13.20
CA ASP A 8 -1.60 -0.19 13.97
C ASP A 8 -2.83 0.01 13.05
N HIS A 9 -2.60 0.20 11.75
CA HIS A 9 -3.61 0.57 10.76
C HIS A 9 -3.88 -0.48 9.69
N ILE A 10 -2.92 -1.37 9.40
CA ILE A 10 -3.01 -2.38 8.33
C ILE A 10 -2.92 -3.79 8.93
N VAL A 11 -3.77 -4.68 8.43
CA VAL A 11 -3.84 -6.08 8.84
C VAL A 11 -3.86 -7.00 7.62
N CYS A 12 -3.23 -8.17 7.73
CA CYS A 12 -3.37 -9.27 6.78
C CYS A 12 -4.15 -10.39 7.47
N ASP A 13 -5.40 -10.62 7.06
CA ASP A 13 -6.26 -11.66 7.60
C ASP A 13 -6.71 -12.58 6.45
N PRO A 14 -6.40 -13.89 6.48
CA PRO A 14 -6.83 -14.84 5.44
C PRO A 14 -8.34 -14.82 5.16
N GLN A 15 -9.16 -14.43 6.14
CA GLN A 15 -10.62 -14.32 6.01
C GLN A 15 -11.06 -13.03 5.30
N VAL A 16 -10.17 -12.05 5.15
CA VAL A 16 -10.46 -10.75 4.53
C VAL A 16 -9.67 -10.61 3.22
N LEU A 17 -10.39 -10.51 2.10
CA LEU A 17 -9.81 -10.38 0.75
C LEU A 17 -8.70 -11.41 0.45
N GLY A 18 -8.82 -12.63 0.98
CA GLY A 18 -7.86 -13.70 0.76
C GLY A 18 -6.48 -13.45 1.37
N GLY A 19 -6.40 -12.68 2.46
CA GLY A 19 -5.13 -12.37 3.14
C GLY A 19 -4.39 -11.16 2.58
N LYS A 20 -4.96 -10.46 1.60
CA LYS A 20 -4.38 -9.19 1.12
C LYS A 20 -4.26 -8.19 2.27
N PRO A 21 -3.20 -7.35 2.30
CA PRO A 21 -3.08 -6.26 3.25
C PRO A 21 -4.26 -5.28 3.10
N VAL A 22 -4.99 -5.06 4.18
CA VAL A 22 -6.16 -4.17 4.23
C VAL A 22 -6.07 -3.18 5.39
N LEU A 23 -6.77 -2.05 5.26
CA LEU A 23 -6.96 -1.13 6.38
C LEU A 23 -7.87 -1.75 7.44
N LYS A 24 -7.42 -1.75 8.69
CA LYS A 24 -8.08 -2.36 9.84
C LYS A 24 -9.51 -1.84 10.01
N GLY A 25 -10.45 -2.76 10.14
CA GLY A 25 -11.88 -2.44 10.27
C GLY A 25 -12.55 -2.04 8.95
N THR A 26 -11.90 -2.27 7.80
CA THR A 26 -12.46 -2.00 6.48
C THR A 26 -12.18 -3.17 5.53
N ARG A 27 -12.73 -3.10 4.31
CA ARG A 27 -12.37 -3.96 3.18
C ARG A 27 -11.60 -3.20 2.10
N LEU A 28 -10.90 -2.13 2.47
CA LEU A 28 -10.05 -1.36 1.56
C LEU A 28 -8.64 -1.94 1.55
N ALA A 29 -8.23 -2.46 0.39
CA ALA A 29 -6.90 -2.98 0.19
C ALA A 29 -5.86 -1.85 0.17
N VAL A 30 -4.64 -2.14 0.64
CA VAL A 30 -3.49 -1.23 0.50
C VAL A 30 -3.25 -0.89 -0.97
N GLU A 31 -3.29 -1.91 -1.85
CA GLU A 31 -3.18 -1.79 -3.31
C GLU A 31 -4.15 -0.74 -3.87
N PHE A 32 -5.43 -0.81 -3.48
CA PHE A 32 -6.45 0.13 -3.92
C PHE A 32 -6.13 1.58 -3.53
N VAL A 33 -5.61 1.81 -2.32
CA VAL A 33 -5.23 3.16 -1.89
C VAL A 33 -4.03 3.67 -2.70
N LEU A 34 -3.07 2.80 -3.03
CA LEU A 34 -1.95 3.16 -3.89
C LEU A 34 -2.43 3.49 -5.31
N ASP A 35 -3.42 2.77 -5.84
CA ASP A 35 -4.02 3.07 -7.16
C ASP A 35 -4.68 4.45 -7.20
N LEU A 36 -5.42 4.83 -6.15
CA LEU A 36 -5.99 6.18 -6.05
C LEU A 36 -4.90 7.26 -6.08
N LEU A 37 -3.84 7.07 -5.29
CA LEU A 37 -2.70 8.00 -5.26
C LEU A 37 -1.98 8.06 -6.61
N ALA A 38 -1.80 6.91 -7.28
CA ALA A 38 -1.21 6.83 -8.61
C ALA A 38 -2.07 7.49 -9.69
N ALA A 39 -3.39 7.44 -9.54
CA ALA A 39 -4.35 8.15 -10.38
C ALA A 39 -4.38 9.68 -10.13
N GLY A 40 -3.56 10.18 -9.20
CA GLY A 40 -3.42 11.60 -8.91
C GLY A 40 -4.45 12.15 -7.94
N TRP A 41 -5.20 11.29 -7.24
CA TRP A 41 -6.18 11.74 -6.26
C TRP A 41 -5.50 12.46 -5.10
N ASP A 42 -6.05 13.60 -4.73
CA ASP A 42 -5.59 14.33 -3.56
C ASP A 42 -6.22 13.82 -2.26
N ARG A 43 -5.74 14.37 -1.13
CA ARG A 43 -6.19 13.95 0.21
C ARG A 43 -7.64 14.34 0.49
N ALA A 44 -8.13 15.42 -0.10
CA ALA A 44 -9.50 15.89 0.10
C ALA A 44 -10.47 14.96 -0.64
N GLU A 45 -10.19 14.64 -1.90
CA GLU A 45 -10.96 13.72 -2.72
C GLU A 45 -11.03 12.32 -2.09
N ILE A 46 -9.88 11.83 -1.62
CA ILE A 46 -9.81 10.54 -0.92
C ILE A 46 -10.69 10.55 0.34
N ARG A 47 -10.61 11.61 1.17
CA ARG A 47 -11.38 11.68 2.41
C ARG A 47 -12.88 11.82 2.17
N GLU A 48 -13.27 12.57 1.13
CA GLU A 48 -14.68 12.76 0.77
C GLU A 48 -15.32 11.45 0.33
N ASN A 49 -14.64 10.68 -0.54
CA ASN A 49 -15.15 9.42 -1.06
C ASN A 49 -14.95 8.25 -0.09
N TYR A 50 -13.91 8.31 0.74
CA TYR A 50 -13.55 7.27 1.72
C TYR A 50 -13.26 7.90 3.09
N PRO A 51 -14.29 8.24 3.89
CA PRO A 51 -14.11 8.90 5.19
C PRO A 51 -13.23 8.12 6.18
N ASN A 52 -13.18 6.80 6.04
CA ASN A 52 -12.32 5.92 6.84
C ASN A 52 -10.83 5.97 6.46
N LEU A 53 -10.49 6.65 5.36
CA LEU A 53 -9.13 6.80 4.87
C LEU A 53 -8.56 8.16 5.32
N THR A 54 -8.26 8.23 6.62
CA THR A 54 -7.67 9.43 7.23
C THR A 54 -6.26 9.69 6.68
N GLU A 55 -5.76 10.91 6.84
CA GLU A 55 -4.39 11.27 6.45
C GLU A 55 -3.34 10.36 7.12
N GLU A 56 -3.58 9.97 8.38
CA GLU A 56 -2.72 9.03 9.10
C GLU A 56 -2.73 7.64 8.44
N ARG A 57 -3.91 7.15 8.04
CA ARG A 57 -4.05 5.86 7.33
C ARG A 57 -3.41 5.88 5.95
N VAL A 58 -3.51 6.99 5.22
CA VAL A 58 -2.77 7.16 3.96
C VAL A 58 -1.26 7.10 4.20
N ARG A 59 -0.76 7.76 5.25
CA ARG A 59 0.66 7.64 5.64
C ARG A 59 1.03 6.22 6.05
N ALA A 60 0.16 5.49 6.74
CA ALA A 60 0.38 4.09 7.09
C ALA A 60 0.50 3.20 5.84
N VAL A 61 -0.35 3.42 4.82
CA VAL A 61 -0.27 2.73 3.52
C VAL A 61 1.08 2.99 2.85
N LEU A 62 1.53 4.24 2.81
CA LEU A 62 2.83 4.59 2.24
C LEU A 62 4.00 3.99 3.03
N ALA A 63 3.91 3.98 4.36
CA ALA A 63 4.93 3.38 5.22
C ALA A 63 5.00 1.85 5.03
N TYR A 64 3.85 1.17 4.93
CA TYR A 64 3.78 -0.25 4.61
C TYR A 64 4.41 -0.56 3.24
N ALA A 65 4.07 0.22 2.21
CA ALA A 65 4.65 0.05 0.88
C ALA A 65 6.18 0.24 0.92
N ALA A 66 6.67 1.30 1.56
CA ALA A 66 8.11 1.57 1.67
C ALA A 66 8.87 0.48 2.44
N GLU A 67 8.27 -0.12 3.47
CA GLU A 67 8.86 -1.26 4.19
C GLU A 67 8.88 -2.51 3.30
N THR A 68 7.77 -2.82 2.64
CA THR A 68 7.65 -3.97 1.71
C THR A 68 8.70 -3.88 0.59
N PHE A 69 8.84 -2.72 -0.05
CA PHE A 69 9.83 -2.49 -1.10
C PHE A 69 11.28 -2.57 -0.62
N ARG A 70 11.54 -2.36 0.68
CA ARG A 70 12.88 -2.49 1.27
C ARG A 70 13.27 -3.94 1.50
N GLU A 71 12.29 -4.78 1.81
CA GLU A 71 12.49 -6.22 2.03
C GLU A 71 12.55 -6.99 0.71
N GLU A 72 11.94 -6.44 -0.35
CA GLU A 72 11.96 -7.03 -1.69
C GLU A 72 13.38 -7.09 -2.27
N ARG A 73 13.76 -8.27 -2.76
CA ARG A 73 15.05 -8.48 -3.45
C ARG A 73 14.87 -8.34 -4.95
N PHE A 74 15.49 -7.32 -5.52
CA PHE A 74 15.55 -7.13 -6.97
C PHE A 74 16.68 -7.95 -7.57
N TYR A 75 16.34 -8.93 -8.40
CA TYR A 75 17.29 -9.64 -9.24
C TYR A 75 17.25 -9.06 -10.65
N LEU A 76 18.33 -8.38 -11.04
CA LEU A 76 18.51 -7.97 -12.43
C LEU A 76 18.79 -9.22 -13.24
N LEU A 77 17.80 -9.66 -14.04
CA LEU A 77 18.06 -10.68 -15.04
C LEU A 77 19.03 -10.08 -16.07
N PRO A 78 20.10 -10.80 -16.45
CA PRO A 78 20.94 -10.36 -17.55
C PRO A 78 20.05 -10.13 -18.77
N PRO A 79 20.34 -9.09 -19.59
CA PRO A 79 19.58 -8.88 -20.82
C PRO A 79 19.59 -10.19 -21.59
N ALA A 80 18.40 -10.66 -22.00
CA ALA A 80 18.27 -11.87 -22.79
C ALA A 80 19.29 -11.79 -23.92
N GLY A 81 20.30 -12.66 -23.88
CA GLY A 81 21.39 -12.64 -24.86
C GLY A 81 20.74 -12.64 -26.23
N ARG A 82 21.02 -11.61 -27.05
CA ARG A 82 20.60 -11.65 -28.45
C ARG A 82 21.18 -12.94 -29.04
N PRO A 83 20.37 -13.79 -29.69
CA PRO A 83 20.96 -14.84 -30.50
C PRO A 83 21.86 -14.17 -31.55
N ALA A 84 23.06 -14.72 -31.71
CA ALA A 84 24.07 -14.26 -32.66
C ALA A 84 23.58 -14.32 -34.11
#